data_AF-A0A4R1X4D4-F1
#
_entry.id   AF-A0A4R1X4D4-F1
#
_cell.length_a   1.000
_cell.length_b   1.000
_cell.length_c   1.000
_cell.angle_alpha   90.00
_cell.angle_beta   90.00
_cell.angle_gamma   90.00
#
_symmetry.space_group_name_H-M   'P 1'
#
loop_
_entity.id
_entity.type
_entity.pdbx_description
1 polymer ?
#
loop_
_entity_poly.entity_id
_entity_poly.type
_entity_poly.pdbx_seq_one_letter_code
_entity_poly.pdbx_strand_id
1 'polypeptide(L)'
;MPIKDYRDDVASADAMAKAAKDLADTIDTSMKAGALVWEYYYTITQALPVSLALSGLRLSAPAAKAKVGDLVFIHPADRPKVGALTLGFIFVQSTGFVFVDGAVDVNCVLPPISAIGTLSVPLRLRGFRPPAV
;
A
#
# COMPACT_ATOMS: atom_id res chain seq x y z
N MET A 1 -0.26 -35.96 44.43
CA MET A 1 0.17 -34.96 43.44
C MET A 1 -0.09 -33.58 44.03
N PRO A 2 0.85 -32.64 44.01
CA PRO A 2 0.58 -31.28 44.47
C PRO A 2 -0.42 -30.62 43.51
N ILE A 3 -1.43 -29.94 44.07
CA ILE A 3 -2.41 -29.16 43.30
C ILE A 3 -1.65 -27.94 42.79
N LYS A 4 -1.51 -27.81 41.47
CA LYS A 4 -0.94 -26.62 40.84
C LYS A 4 -1.87 -25.44 41.14
N ASP A 5 -1.36 -24.41 41.81
CA ASP A 5 -2.13 -23.18 42.03
C ASP A 5 -2.13 -22.37 40.73
N TYR A 6 -3.29 -22.35 40.06
CA TYR A 6 -3.46 -21.70 38.77
C TYR A 6 -3.63 -20.17 38.88
N ARG A 7 -3.69 -19.61 40.09
CA ARG A 7 -3.93 -18.18 40.29
C ARG A 7 -2.75 -17.32 39.81
N ASP A 8 -1.52 -17.79 39.98
CA ASP A 8 -0.32 -17.11 39.51
C ASP A 8 -0.22 -17.15 37.96
N ASP A 9 -0.63 -18.27 37.35
CA ASP A 9 -0.72 -18.42 35.90
C ASP A 9 -1.78 -17.45 35.31
N VAL A 10 -2.92 -17.27 35.99
CA VAL A 10 -3.97 -16.32 35.57
C VAL A 10 -3.50 -14.88 35.71
N ALA A 11 -2.89 -14.51 36.84
CA ALA A 11 -2.40 -13.15 37.07
C ALA A 11 -1.32 -12.73 36.07
N SER A 12 -0.42 -13.67 35.71
CA SER A 12 0.60 -13.43 34.68
C SER A 12 -0.01 -13.28 33.29
N ALA A 13 -1.02 -14.08 32.94
CA ALA A 13 -1.74 -13.95 31.67
C ALA A 13 -2.48 -12.60 31.57
N ASP A 14 -3.14 -12.16 32.65
CA ASP A 14 -3.84 -10.86 32.69
C ASP A 14 -2.86 -9.68 32.55
N ALA A 15 -1.69 -9.76 33.19
CA ALA A 15 -0.64 -8.76 33.05
C ALA A 15 -0.11 -8.67 31.61
N MET A 16 0.13 -9.81 30.96
CA MET A 16 0.56 -9.86 29.56
C MET A 16 -0.52 -9.35 28.61
N ALA A 17 -1.78 -9.73 28.83
CA ALA A 17 -2.92 -9.26 28.03
C ALA A 17 -3.09 -7.75 28.15
N LYS A 18 -2.93 -7.19 29.36
CA LYS A 18 -2.95 -5.75 29.59
C LYS A 18 -1.81 -5.04 28.88
N ALA A 19 -0.58 -5.54 28.98
CA ALA A 19 0.57 -4.96 28.31
C ALA A 19 0.40 -4.98 26.77
N ALA A 20 -0.11 -6.07 26.22
CA ALA A 20 -0.40 -6.17 24.79
C ALA A 20 -1.49 -5.18 24.34
N LYS A 21 -2.54 -5.00 25.14
CA LYS A 21 -3.59 -4.01 24.89
C LYS A 21 -3.06 -2.58 24.97
N ASP A 22 -2.31 -2.24 26.00
CA ASP A 22 -1.75 -0.90 26.19
C ASP A 22 -0.78 -0.55 25.03
N LEU A 23 -0.01 -1.53 24.55
CA LEU A 23 0.81 -1.39 23.33
C LEU A 23 -0.03 -1.17 22.07
N ALA A 24 -1.08 -1.97 21.88
CA ALA A 24 -1.97 -1.84 20.73
C ALA A 24 -2.67 -0.47 20.70
N ASP A 25 -3.15 0.02 21.85
CA ASP A 25 -3.79 1.32 21.98
C ASP A 25 -2.80 2.47 21.71
N THR A 26 -1.53 2.31 22.12
CA THR A 26 -0.45 3.26 21.82
C THR A 26 -0.15 3.32 20.32
N ILE A 27 -0.08 2.15 19.66
CA ILE A 27 0.13 2.06 18.21
C ILE A 27 -1.07 2.65 17.45
N ASP A 28 -2.30 2.34 17.83
CA ASP A 28 -3.50 2.90 17.18
C ASP A 28 -3.52 4.43 17.26
N THR A 29 -3.16 4.98 18.42
CA THR A 29 -3.04 6.43 18.62
C THR A 29 -1.94 7.02 17.73
N SER A 30 -0.76 6.40 17.66
CA SER A 30 0.35 6.90 16.85
C SER A 30 0.04 6.82 15.35
N MET A 31 -0.61 5.75 14.90
CA MET A 31 -1.03 5.56 13.51
C MET A 31 -2.02 6.63 13.05
N LYS A 32 -2.97 7.00 13.92
CA LYS A 32 -3.92 8.10 13.67
C LYS A 32 -3.24 9.47 13.60
N ALA A 33 -2.09 9.64 14.24
CA ALA A 33 -1.29 10.86 14.19
C ALA A 33 -0.32 10.92 12.99
N GLY A 34 -0.26 9.88 12.15
CA GLY A 34 0.63 9.82 10.99
C GLY A 34 0.41 11.00 10.03
N ALA A 35 1.43 11.83 9.85
CA ALA A 35 1.39 12.97 8.93
C ALA A 35 1.68 12.52 7.49
N LEU A 36 1.12 13.22 6.50
CA LEU A 36 1.53 13.09 5.11
C LEU A 36 2.98 13.58 4.98
N VAL A 37 3.89 12.70 4.59
CA VAL A 37 5.33 13.02 4.48
C VAL A 37 5.73 13.29 3.03
N TRP A 38 5.09 12.62 2.09
CA TRP A 38 5.38 12.81 0.68
C TRP A 38 4.14 12.55 -0.19
N GLU A 39 4.11 13.26 -1.32
CA GLU A 39 3.17 13.06 -2.41
C GLU A 39 3.96 13.06 -3.72
N TYR A 40 3.71 12.07 -4.58
CA TYR A 40 4.30 11.97 -5.91
C TYR A 40 3.22 11.70 -6.95
N TYR A 41 3.38 12.31 -8.12
CA TYR A 41 2.60 11.98 -9.31
C TYR A 41 3.44 11.05 -10.18
N TYR A 42 2.94 9.85 -10.42
CA TYR A 42 3.62 8.82 -11.18
C TYR A 42 2.71 8.31 -12.29
N THR A 43 3.26 8.05 -13.47
CA THR A 43 2.49 7.48 -14.58
C THR A 43 3.03 6.11 -14.92
N ILE A 44 2.21 5.09 -14.70
CA ILE A 44 2.48 3.75 -15.25
C ILE A 44 2.48 3.87 -16.77
N THR A 45 3.56 3.43 -17.39
CA THR A 45 3.69 3.44 -18.85
C THR A 45 4.02 2.04 -19.35
N GLN A 46 3.18 1.49 -20.23
CA GLN A 46 3.38 0.15 -20.81
C GLN A 46 3.02 0.12 -22.28
N ALA A 47 3.88 -0.46 -23.12
CA ALA A 47 3.55 -0.68 -24.53
C ALA A 47 2.54 -1.84 -24.69
N LEU A 48 1.47 -1.60 -25.46
CA LEU A 48 0.43 -2.58 -25.78
C LEU A 48 0.49 -2.93 -27.29
N PRO A 49 0.87 -4.17 -27.65
CA PRO A 49 1.15 -4.52 -29.04
C PRO A 49 -0.09 -4.78 -29.92
N VAL A 50 -1.25 -5.17 -29.37
CA VAL A 50 -2.54 -5.24 -30.10
C VAL A 50 -3.67 -5.67 -29.17
N SER A 51 -3.39 -6.64 -28.30
CA SER A 51 -4.38 -7.23 -27.42
C SER A 51 -3.71 -7.76 -26.16
N LEU A 52 -4.23 -7.37 -25.00
CA LEU A 52 -3.90 -7.99 -23.72
C LEU A 52 -5.11 -8.74 -23.20
N ALA A 53 -4.87 -9.97 -22.75
CA ALA A 53 -5.79 -10.64 -21.84
C ALA A 53 -5.78 -9.94 -20.47
N LEU A 54 -6.76 -10.26 -19.63
CA LEU A 54 -6.73 -9.88 -18.22
C LEU A 54 -5.38 -10.28 -17.62
N SER A 55 -4.64 -9.29 -17.10
CA SER A 55 -3.28 -9.51 -16.61
C SER A 55 -3.01 -8.66 -15.38
N GLY A 56 -2.27 -9.24 -14.43
CA GLY A 56 -1.68 -8.51 -13.33
C GLY A 56 -0.38 -7.86 -13.76
N LEU A 57 -0.14 -6.65 -13.28
CA LEU A 57 1.09 -5.92 -13.51
C LEU A 57 1.59 -5.40 -12.16
N ARG A 58 2.86 -5.68 -11.87
CA ARG A 58 3.59 -5.14 -10.72
C ARG A 58 4.67 -4.19 -11.21
N LEU A 59 4.71 -3.00 -10.65
CA LEU A 59 5.63 -1.94 -11.02
C LEU A 59 6.27 -1.35 -9.78
N SER A 60 7.51 -0.91 -9.94
CA SER A 60 8.21 -0.14 -8.93
C SER A 60 8.16 1.34 -9.33
N ALA A 61 7.45 2.14 -8.55
CA ALA A 61 7.37 3.58 -8.72
C ALA A 61 8.47 4.26 -7.88
N PRO A 62 9.34 5.10 -8.47
CA PRO A 62 10.35 5.83 -7.72
C PRO A 62 9.68 6.89 -6.83
N ALA A 63 10.02 6.87 -5.54
CA ALA A 63 9.51 7.77 -4.53
C ALA A 63 10.64 8.05 -3.52
N ALA A 64 11.57 8.95 -3.84
CA ALA A 64 12.83 9.13 -3.11
C ALA A 64 12.67 9.38 -1.58
N LYS A 65 11.54 9.96 -1.15
CA LYS A 65 11.24 10.21 0.27
C LYS A 65 10.56 9.04 0.99
N ALA A 66 10.17 8.00 0.27
CA ALA A 66 9.55 6.80 0.82
C ALA A 66 10.55 6.01 1.65
N LYS A 67 10.10 5.55 2.81
CA LYS A 67 10.85 4.72 3.74
C LYS A 67 10.09 3.44 4.04
N VAL A 68 10.82 2.36 4.28
CA VAL A 68 10.22 1.10 4.75
C VAL A 68 9.39 1.40 6.01
N GLY A 69 8.14 0.92 6.05
CA GLY A 69 7.18 1.19 7.12
C GLY A 69 6.25 2.38 6.87
N ASP A 70 6.47 3.19 5.83
CA ASP A 70 5.49 4.19 5.41
C ASP A 70 4.18 3.52 4.96
N LEU A 71 3.05 4.09 5.37
CA LEU A 71 1.73 3.73 4.84
C LEU A 71 1.53 4.42 3.50
N VAL A 72 1.32 3.63 2.45
CA VAL A 72 1.20 4.14 1.09
C VAL A 72 -0.22 4.01 0.58
N PHE A 73 -0.79 5.14 0.16
CA PHE A 73 -2.05 5.21 -0.55
C PHE A 73 -1.84 5.58 -2.01
N ILE A 74 -2.57 4.90 -2.88
CA ILE A 74 -2.48 5.03 -4.33
C ILE A 74 -3.85 5.46 -4.82
N HIS A 75 -3.90 6.61 -5.49
CA HIS A 75 -5.11 7.14 -6.08
C HIS A 75 -4.92 7.38 -7.58
N PRO A 76 -5.93 7.14 -8.43
CA PRO A 76 -5.92 7.66 -9.79
C PRO A 76 -5.79 9.18 -9.78
N ALA A 77 -4.90 9.74 -10.61
CA ALA A 77 -4.73 11.18 -10.77
C ALA A 77 -5.46 11.75 -12.00
N ASP A 78 -5.70 10.90 -13.01
CA ASP A 78 -6.52 11.19 -14.20
C ASP A 78 -7.00 9.83 -14.79
N ARG A 79 -7.80 9.86 -15.86
CA ARG A 79 -8.26 8.65 -16.55
C ARG A 79 -7.10 7.95 -17.27
N PRO A 80 -7.05 6.60 -17.23
CA PRO A 80 -6.09 5.85 -18.00
C PRO A 80 -6.33 6.00 -19.51
N LYS A 81 -5.25 5.94 -20.29
CA LYS A 81 -5.29 6.13 -21.75
C LYS A 81 -4.45 5.10 -22.48
N VAL A 82 -4.85 4.73 -23.69
CA VAL A 82 -4.03 3.97 -24.64
C VAL A 82 -3.86 4.80 -25.90
N GLY A 83 -2.69 5.40 -26.08
CA GLY A 83 -2.52 6.46 -27.08
C GLY A 83 -3.52 7.60 -26.85
N ALA A 84 -4.37 7.89 -27.84
CA ALA A 84 -5.41 8.91 -27.74
C ALA A 84 -6.73 8.40 -27.10
N LEU A 85 -6.91 7.09 -26.97
CA LEU A 85 -8.13 6.50 -26.41
C LEU A 85 -8.14 6.65 -24.89
N THR A 86 -9.22 7.21 -24.34
CA THR A 86 -9.45 7.24 -22.89
C THR A 86 -10.21 5.99 -22.45
N LEU A 87 -9.67 5.27 -21.48
CA LEU A 87 -10.30 4.09 -20.90
C LEU A 87 -11.28 4.49 -19.78
N GLY A 88 -12.28 3.64 -19.55
CA GLY A 88 -13.25 3.84 -18.47
C GLY A 88 -12.62 3.71 -17.08
N PHE A 89 -11.88 2.63 -16.84
CA PHE A 89 -11.15 2.38 -15.60
C PHE A 89 -10.05 1.32 -15.79
N ILE A 90 -9.10 1.30 -14.85
CA ILE A 90 -8.17 0.20 -14.60
C ILE A 90 -8.19 -0.06 -13.10
N PHE A 91 -8.15 -1.32 -12.69
CA PHE A 91 -8.09 -1.66 -11.27
C PHE A 91 -6.66 -1.49 -10.77
N VAL A 92 -6.44 -0.49 -9.92
CA VAL A 92 -5.16 -0.26 -9.25
C VAL A 92 -5.38 -0.55 -7.77
N GLN A 93 -4.47 -1.29 -7.16
CA GLN A 93 -4.51 -1.51 -5.73
C GLN A 93 -4.42 -0.14 -5.03
N SER A 94 -5.35 0.15 -4.14
CA SER A 94 -5.43 1.47 -3.48
C SER A 94 -4.31 1.71 -2.46
N THR A 95 -3.50 0.69 -2.21
CA THR A 95 -2.36 0.73 -1.30
C THR A 95 -1.11 0.18 -1.98
N GLY A 96 0.04 0.72 -1.58
CA GLY A 96 1.35 0.27 -2.04
C GLY A 96 2.21 -0.27 -0.90
N PHE A 97 3.37 -0.80 -1.25
CA PHE A 97 4.35 -1.28 -0.28
C PHE A 97 5.74 -0.72 -0.57
N VAL A 98 6.44 -0.21 0.45
CA VAL A 98 7.83 0.23 0.33
C VAL A 98 8.73 -0.94 0.71
N PHE A 99 9.11 -1.75 -0.28
CA PHE A 99 9.99 -2.90 -0.04
C PHE A 99 11.44 -2.50 0.22
N VAL A 100 11.85 -1.35 -0.31
CA VAL A 100 13.15 -0.71 -0.10
C VAL A 100 12.94 0.80 -0.10
N ASP A 101 13.76 1.49 0.68
CA ASP A 101 13.75 2.95 0.70
C ASP A 101 13.83 3.54 -0.71
N GLY A 102 13.00 4.54 -0.98
CA GLY A 102 12.98 5.24 -2.25
C GLY A 102 12.09 4.64 -3.34
N ALA A 103 11.42 3.50 -3.10
CA ALA A 103 10.60 2.83 -4.12
C ALA A 103 9.29 2.27 -3.54
N VAL A 104 8.21 2.39 -4.32
CA VAL A 104 6.88 1.87 -3.98
C VAL A 104 6.49 0.80 -4.98
N ASP A 105 6.18 -0.40 -4.48
CA ASP A 105 5.49 -1.42 -5.25
C ASP A 105 4.04 -1.02 -5.49
N VAL A 106 3.66 -0.98 -6.76
CA VAL A 106 2.32 -0.70 -7.26
C VAL A 106 1.85 -1.92 -8.03
N ASN A 107 0.70 -2.46 -7.64
CA ASN A 107 0.04 -3.53 -8.36
C ASN A 107 -1.22 -3.00 -9.05
N CYS A 108 -1.43 -3.42 -10.28
CA CYS A 108 -2.67 -3.18 -10.99
C CYS A 108 -3.10 -4.40 -11.80
N VAL A 109 -4.38 -4.43 -12.14
CA VAL A 109 -4.98 -5.44 -13.01
C VAL A 109 -5.46 -4.71 -14.26
N LEU A 110 -4.89 -5.08 -15.39
CA LEU A 110 -5.25 -4.56 -16.69
C LEU A 110 -6.46 -5.35 -17.20
N PRO A 111 -7.58 -4.68 -17.55
CA PRO A 111 -8.69 -5.36 -18.20
C PRO A 111 -8.28 -5.85 -19.59
N PRO A 112 -9.08 -6.72 -20.24
CA PRO A 112 -8.88 -7.01 -21.64
C PRO A 112 -8.89 -5.72 -22.47
N ILE A 113 -7.81 -5.44 -23.18
CA ILE A 113 -7.65 -4.25 -24.01
C ILE A 113 -7.24 -4.71 -25.39
N SER A 114 -8.03 -4.36 -26.41
CA SER A 114 -7.70 -4.59 -27.82
C SER A 114 -7.43 -3.26 -28.53
N ALA A 115 -6.29 -2.68 -28.21
CA ALA A 115 -5.81 -1.42 -28.78
C ALA A 115 -4.28 -1.43 -28.87
N ILE A 116 -3.75 -0.77 -29.90
CA ILE A 116 -2.32 -0.56 -30.10
C ILE A 116 -1.94 0.80 -29.52
N GLY A 117 -0.89 0.84 -28.71
CA GLY A 117 -0.32 2.10 -28.24
C GLY A 117 0.32 1.98 -26.87
N THR A 118 0.67 3.13 -26.30
CA THR A 118 1.21 3.20 -24.94
C THR A 118 0.05 3.37 -23.97
N LEU A 119 -0.11 2.39 -23.07
CA LEU A 119 -0.92 2.53 -21.88
C LEU A 119 -0.26 3.55 -20.94
N SER A 120 -1.05 4.51 -20.49
CA SER A 120 -0.71 5.52 -19.50
C SER A 120 -1.73 5.46 -18.36
N VAL A 121 -1.29 5.16 -17.14
CA VAL A 121 -2.13 5.20 -15.94
C VAL A 121 -1.53 6.21 -14.95
N PRO A 122 -2.07 7.44 -14.91
CA PRO A 122 -1.58 8.48 -14.02
C PRO A 122 -2.10 8.23 -12.59
N LEU A 123 -1.18 8.21 -11.65
CA LEU A 123 -1.38 7.92 -10.25
C LEU A 123 -0.84 9.05 -9.37
N ARG A 124 -1.49 9.23 -8.24
CA ARG A 124 -1.02 10.03 -7.11
C ARG A 124 -0.72 9.09 -5.95
N LEU A 125 0.55 9.02 -5.60
CA LEU A 125 1.07 8.22 -4.50
C LEU A 125 1.25 9.13 -3.28
N ARG A 126 0.76 8.69 -2.12
CA ARG A 126 0.86 9.42 -0.86
C ARG A 126 1.43 8.52 0.22
N GLY A 127 2.46 9.00 0.91
CA GLY A 127 3.05 8.29 2.03
C GLY A 127 2.80 9.01 3.34
N PHE A 128 2.33 8.24 4.32
CA PHE A 128 2.18 8.67 5.70
C PHE A 128 3.18 7.91 6.53
N ARG A 129 3.91 8.63 7.39
CA ARG A 129 4.87 8.00 8.29
C ARG A 129 4.25 7.90 9.68
N PRO A 130 4.02 6.69 10.18
CA PRO A 130 3.71 6.51 11.59
C PRO A 130 4.84 7.11 12.45
N PRO A 131 4.53 7.72 13.60
CA PRO A 131 5.54 8.10 14.57
C PRO A 131 6.39 6.88 14.95
N ALA A 132 7.68 7.09 15.19
CA ALA A 132 8.49 6.05 15.82
C ALA A 132 7.88 5.70 17.18
N VAL A 133 7.59 4.40 17.38
CA VAL A 133 7.14 3.85 18.67
C VAL A 133 8.34 3.67 19.58
#